data_AF-A0A942CNB6-F1
#
_entry.id   AF-A0A942CNB6-F1
#
_cell.length_a   1.000
_cell.length_b   1.000
_cell.length_c   1.000
_cell.angle_alpha   90.00
_cell.angle_beta   90.00
_cell.angle_gamma   90.00
#
_symmetry.space_group_name_H-M   'P 1'
#
loop_
_entity.id
_entity.type
_entity.pdbx_description
1 polymer ?
#
loop_
_entity_poly.entity_id
_entity_poly.type
_entity_poly.pdbx_seq_one_letter_code
_entity_poly.pdbx_strand_id
1 'polypeptide(L)'
;MADDTRLKSAYELAMERLRQKDADAGVTHRTLTDGEKAQIAEIRSIYEAKIAEQQVMLQSKLTHIFDPAAREALEAEFRVEKERLSSERDHKVEKIRSGQS
;
A
#
# COMPACT_ATOMS: atom_id res chain seq x y z
N MET A 1 -45.79 -0.35 3.44
CA MET A 1 -44.80 -0.02 4.49
C MET A 1 -44.74 -1.19 5.44
N ALA A 2 -43.76 -2.07 5.30
CA ALA A 2 -43.56 -3.20 6.20
C ALA A 2 -42.12 -3.69 6.02
N ASP A 3 -41.21 -3.25 6.89
CA ASP A 3 -39.93 -3.93 7.15
C ASP A 3 -39.23 -3.35 8.41
N ASP A 4 -40.02 -2.89 9.40
CA ASP A 4 -39.49 -2.21 10.61
C ASP A 4 -39.51 -3.12 11.85
N THR A 5 -39.38 -4.44 11.67
CA THR A 5 -39.52 -5.41 12.78
C THR A 5 -38.56 -6.61 12.73
N ARG A 6 -37.36 -6.44 12.14
CA ARG A 6 -36.23 -7.30 12.54
C ARG A 6 -35.51 -6.62 13.69
N LEU A 7 -35.70 -7.13 14.90
CA LEU A 7 -34.82 -6.84 16.04
C LEU A 7 -33.39 -7.11 15.60
N LYS A 8 -32.60 -6.05 15.41
CA LYS A 8 -31.18 -6.15 15.06
C LYS A 8 -30.47 -6.98 16.12
N SER A 9 -29.65 -7.93 15.70
CA SER A 9 -28.81 -8.72 16.59
C SER A 9 -27.82 -7.83 17.35
N ALA A 10 -27.33 -8.31 18.49
CA ALA A 10 -26.30 -7.60 19.27
C ALA A 10 -25.05 -7.30 18.43
N TYR A 11 -24.73 -8.16 17.46
CA TYR A 11 -23.64 -7.98 16.50
C TYR A 11 -23.91 -6.83 15.53
N GLU A 12 -25.12 -6.76 14.95
CA GLU A 12 -25.50 -5.67 14.04
C GLU A 12 -25.51 -4.30 14.75
N LEU A 13 -26.03 -4.24 15.98
CA LEU A 13 -25.99 -3.04 16.82
C LEU A 13 -24.55 -2.62 17.17
N ALA A 14 -23.66 -3.57 17.41
CA ALA A 14 -22.25 -3.27 17.66
C ALA A 14 -21.55 -2.70 16.43
N MET A 15 -21.81 -3.29 15.25
CA MET A 15 -21.27 -2.81 13.97
C MET A 15 -21.82 -1.44 13.57
N GLU A 16 -23.09 -1.16 13.85
CA GLU A 16 -23.72 0.14 13.61
C GLU A 16 -23.12 1.22 14.51
N ARG A 17 -22.93 0.94 15.80
CA ARG A 17 -22.23 1.84 16.74
C ARG A 17 -20.77 2.08 16.35
N LEU A 18 -20.09 1.06 15.81
CA LEU A 18 -18.73 1.20 15.30
C LEU A 18 -18.70 2.14 14.09
N ARG A 19 -19.57 1.91 13.10
CA ARG A 19 -19.70 2.77 11.91
C ARG A 19 -20.09 4.21 12.27
N GLN A 20 -20.94 4.40 13.27
CA GLN A 20 -21.33 5.73 13.78
C GLN A 20 -20.12 6.43 14.39
N LYS A 21 -19.35 5.74 15.25
CA LYS A 21 -18.11 6.30 15.83
C LYS A 21 -17.06 6.62 14.79
N ASP A 22 -16.92 5.76 13.78
CA ASP A 22 -16.01 5.99 12.66
C ASP A 22 -16.45 7.23 11.85
N ALA A 23 -17.75 7.37 11.57
CA ALA A 23 -18.31 8.55 10.90
C ALA A 23 -18.13 9.84 11.72
N ASP A 24 -18.38 9.79 13.04
CA ASP A 24 -18.20 10.92 13.96
C ASP A 24 -16.71 11.31 14.08
N ALA A 25 -15.80 10.35 13.91
CA ALA A 25 -14.36 10.58 13.86
C ALA A 25 -13.85 10.98 12.46
N GLY A 26 -14.74 11.11 11.46
CA GLY A 26 -14.37 11.44 10.08
C GLY A 26 -13.69 10.28 9.33
N VAL A 27 -13.71 9.07 9.88
CA VAL A 27 -13.16 7.85 9.28
C VAL A 27 -14.17 7.30 8.29
N THR A 28 -13.94 7.54 7.00
CA THR A 28 -14.73 6.94 5.92
C THR A 28 -14.21 5.52 5.64
N HIS A 29 -14.89 4.50 6.15
CA HIS A 29 -14.62 3.11 5.78
C HIS A 29 -15.13 2.83 4.36
N ARG A 30 -14.36 3.29 3.37
CA ARG A 30 -14.61 3.01 1.95
C ARG A 30 -14.31 1.54 1.68
N THR A 31 -15.32 0.79 1.27
CA THR A 31 -15.12 -0.58 0.79
C THR A 31 -14.54 -0.52 -0.62
N LEU A 32 -13.38 -1.15 -0.82
CA LEU A 32 -12.73 -1.19 -2.13
C LEU A 32 -13.50 -2.11 -3.08
N THR A 33 -13.72 -1.64 -4.30
CA THR A 33 -14.23 -2.47 -5.40
C THR A 33 -13.17 -3.48 -5.83
N ASP A 34 -13.58 -4.53 -6.54
CA ASP A 34 -12.62 -5.54 -7.02
C ASP A 34 -11.65 -4.98 -8.07
N GLY A 35 -12.10 -4.00 -8.87
CA GLY A 35 -11.23 -3.27 -9.79
C GLY A 35 -10.13 -2.48 -9.06
N GLU A 36 -10.44 -1.87 -7.93
CA GLU A 36 -9.46 -1.13 -7.14
C GLU A 36 -8.48 -2.04 -6.41
N LYS A 37 -8.95 -3.18 -5.91
CA LYS A 37 -8.07 -4.22 -5.36
C LYS A 37 -7.10 -4.72 -6.44
N ALA A 38 -7.60 -4.97 -7.65
CA ALA A 38 -6.77 -5.38 -8.79
C ALA A 38 -5.73 -4.31 -9.15
N GLN A 39 -6.15 -3.04 -9.22
CA GLN A 39 -5.25 -1.91 -9.49
C GLN A 39 -4.15 -1.76 -8.41
N ILE A 40 -4.51 -1.93 -7.13
CA ILE A 40 -3.54 -1.93 -6.02
C ILE A 40 -2.55 -3.09 -6.17
N ALA A 41 -3.03 -4.28 -6.53
CA ALA A 41 -2.18 -5.45 -6.73
C ALA A 41 -1.21 -5.24 -7.90
N GLU A 42 -1.68 -4.68 -9.01
CA GLU A 42 -0.86 -4.33 -10.17
C GLU A 42 0.23 -3.32 -9.82
N ILE A 43 -0.13 -2.22 -9.14
CA ILE A 43 0.84 -1.21 -8.68
C ILE A 43 1.92 -1.86 -7.81
N ARG A 44 1.53 -2.71 -6.86
CA ARG A 44 2.49 -3.41 -6.01
C ARG A 44 3.44 -4.28 -6.83
N SER A 45 2.91 -5.07 -7.76
CA SER A 45 3.70 -5.94 -8.63
C SER A 45 4.69 -5.15 -9.49
N ILE A 46 4.25 -4.04 -10.10
CA ILE A 46 5.11 -3.19 -10.92
C ILE A 46 6.28 -2.62 -10.09
N TYR A 47 6.01 -2.09 -8.90
CA TYR A 47 7.06 -1.50 -8.08
C TYR A 47 7.99 -2.55 -7.47
N GLU A 48 7.48 -3.74 -7.14
CA GLU A 48 8.29 -4.88 -6.73
C GLU A 48 9.24 -5.32 -7.86
N ALA A 49 8.75 -5.41 -9.09
CA ALA A 49 9.58 -5.74 -10.26
C ALA A 49 10.69 -4.70 -10.48
N LYS A 50 10.37 -3.40 -10.36
CA LYS A 50 11.38 -2.33 -10.47
C LYS A 50 12.48 -2.44 -9.41
N ILE A 51 12.10 -2.69 -8.15
CA ILE A 51 13.06 -2.86 -7.06
C ILE A 51 13.92 -4.11 -7.31
N ALA A 52 13.32 -5.20 -7.76
CA ALA A 52 14.05 -6.44 -8.08
C ALA A 52 15.06 -6.23 -9.22
N GLU A 53 14.66 -5.54 -10.29
CA GLU A 53 15.56 -5.18 -11.39
C GLU A 53 16.76 -4.37 -10.89
N GLN A 54 16.51 -3.31 -10.11
CA GLN A 54 17.58 -2.49 -9.53
C GLN A 54 18.49 -3.31 -8.59
N GLN A 55 17.92 -4.24 -7.83
CA GLN A 55 18.69 -5.12 -6.95
C GLN A 55 19.61 -6.05 -7.75
N VAL A 56 19.13 -6.63 -8.85
CA VAL A 56 19.95 -7.45 -9.76
C VAL A 56 21.08 -6.61 -10.36
N MET A 57 20.80 -5.38 -10.79
CA MET A 57 21.82 -4.46 -11.30
C MET A 57 22.87 -4.10 -10.23
N LEU A 58 22.44 -3.83 -8.99
CA LEU A 58 23.35 -3.60 -7.86
C LEU A 58 24.26 -4.81 -7.65
N GLN A 59 23.67 -6.01 -7.55
CA GLN A 59 24.43 -7.24 -7.32
C GLN A 59 25.48 -7.47 -8.43
N SER A 60 25.12 -7.19 -9.69
CA SER A 60 26.05 -7.26 -10.82
C SER A 60 27.13 -6.18 -10.79
N LYS A 61 26.88 -4.99 -10.24
CA LYS A 61 27.91 -3.96 -10.07
C LYS A 61 28.88 -4.34 -8.94
N LEU A 62 28.35 -4.85 -7.83
CA LEU A 62 29.15 -5.24 -6.65
C LEU A 62 30.15 -6.37 -6.94
N THR A 63 29.93 -7.22 -7.94
CA THR A 63 30.92 -8.23 -8.35
C THR A 63 32.21 -7.63 -8.92
N HIS A 64 32.18 -6.37 -9.35
CA HIS A 64 33.32 -5.68 -9.97
C HIS A 64 33.95 -4.61 -9.07
N ILE A 65 33.37 -4.33 -7.89
CA ILE A 65 33.87 -3.32 -6.95
C ILE A 65 34.51 -4.01 -5.74
N PHE A 66 35.81 -3.81 -5.57
CA PHE A 66 36.57 -4.40 -4.46
C PHE A 66 36.80 -3.45 -3.29
N ASP A 67 36.78 -2.13 -3.53
CA ASP A 67 36.91 -1.13 -2.49
C ASP A 67 35.66 -1.12 -1.58
N PRO A 68 35.80 -1.39 -0.27
CA PRO A 68 34.68 -1.39 0.66
C PRO A 68 33.91 -0.06 0.70
N ALA A 69 34.61 1.08 0.61
CA ALA A 69 33.96 2.39 0.66
C ALA A 69 33.08 2.62 -0.59
N ALA A 70 33.60 2.29 -1.78
CA ALA A 70 32.81 2.35 -3.01
C ALA A 70 31.60 1.39 -3.01
N ARG A 71 31.72 0.19 -2.41
CA ARG A 71 30.59 -0.74 -2.25
C ARG A 71 29.51 -0.15 -1.34
N GLU A 72 29.89 0.38 -0.19
CA GLU A 72 28.97 0.99 0.77
C GLU A 72 28.23 2.19 0.17
N ALA A 73 28.94 3.04 -0.59
CA ALA A 73 28.33 4.16 -1.29
C ALA A 73 27.26 3.69 -2.29
N LEU A 74 27.57 2.68 -3.11
CA LEU A 74 26.61 2.15 -4.09
C LEU A 74 25.40 1.48 -3.43
N GLU A 75 25.61 0.76 -2.32
CA GLU A 75 24.50 0.20 -1.53
C GLU A 75 23.66 1.28 -0.86
N ALA A 76 24.26 2.38 -0.41
CA ALA A 76 23.56 3.53 0.16
C ALA A 76 22.67 4.21 -0.89
N GLU A 77 23.16 4.42 -2.10
CA GLU A 77 22.37 4.94 -3.22
C GLU A 77 21.17 4.04 -3.51
N PHE A 78 21.37 2.71 -3.56
CA PHE A 78 20.28 1.77 -3.75
C PHE A 78 19.24 1.82 -2.62
N ARG A 79 19.67 1.99 -1.36
CA ARG A 79 18.73 2.12 -0.22
C ARG A 79 17.83 3.35 -0.38
N VAL A 80 18.40 4.49 -0.77
CA VAL A 80 17.63 5.74 -1.02
C VAL A 80 16.63 5.54 -2.16
N GLU A 81 17.07 4.93 -3.26
CA GLU A 81 16.20 4.70 -4.41
C GLU A 81 15.07 3.69 -4.12
N LYS A 82 15.38 2.61 -3.40
CA LYS A 82 14.37 1.64 -2.94
C LYS A 82 13.33 2.31 -2.05
N GLU A 83 13.75 3.20 -1.16
CA GLU A 83 12.84 3.94 -0.28
C GLU A 83 11.94 4.89 -1.09
N ARG A 84 12.51 5.59 -2.07
CA ARG A 84 11.77 6.45 -3.01
C ARG A 84 10.69 5.65 -3.76
N LEU A 85 11.04 4.51 -4.33
CA LEU A 85 10.10 3.63 -5.05
C LEU A 85 9.01 3.07 -4.12
N SER A 86 9.38 2.70 -2.89
CA SER A 86 8.42 2.21 -1.89
C SER A 86 7.43 3.31 -1.49
N SER A 87 7.92 4.52 -1.25
CA SER A 87 7.11 5.70 -0.95
C SER A 87 6.15 6.04 -2.10
N GLU A 88 6.62 6.01 -3.36
CA GLU A 88 5.76 6.24 -4.51
C GLU A 88 4.65 5.20 -4.65
N ARG A 89 4.99 3.91 -4.49
CA ARG A 89 4.03 2.81 -4.49
C ARG A 89 2.96 3.06 -3.42
N ASP A 90 3.38 3.38 -2.21
CA ASP A 90 2.47 3.55 -1.07
C ASP A 90 1.56 4.76 -1.27
N HIS A 91 2.10 5.88 -1.78
CA HIS A 91 1.30 7.05 -2.14
C HIS A 91 0.25 6.72 -3.23
N LYS A 92 0.62 5.93 -4.25
CA LYS A 92 -0.34 5.50 -5.28
C LYS A 92 -1.43 4.57 -4.74
N VAL A 93 -1.04 3.63 -3.87
CA VAL A 93 -2.01 2.74 -3.19
C VAL A 93 -2.95 3.55 -2.30
N GLU A 94 -2.43 4.57 -1.60
CA GLU A 94 -3.23 5.41 -0.73
C GLU A 94 -4.20 6.31 -1.50
N LYS A 95 -3.81 6.81 -2.68
CA LYS A 95 -4.74 7.51 -3.58
C LYS A 95 -5.94 6.64 -3.96
N ILE A 96 -5.71 5.37 -4.30
CA ILE A 96 -6.81 4.44 -4.61
C ILE A 96 -7.67 4.19 -3.38
N ARG A 97 -7.05 4.00 -2.20
CA ARG A 97 -7.77 3.77 -0.94
C ARG A 97 -8.65 4.95 -0.54
N SER A 98 -8.13 6.17 -0.67
CA SER A 98 -8.85 7.41 -0.41
C SER A 98 -9.87 7.78 -1.51
N GLY A 99 -9.95 7.01 -2.60
CA GLY A 99 -10.88 7.26 -3.71
C GLY A 99 -10.50 8.43 -4.60
N GLN A 100 -9.23 8.85 -4.58
CA GLN A 100 -8.64 9.86 -5.46
C GLN A 100 -8.06 9.26 -6.75
N SER A 101 -8.68 8.17 -7.25
CA SER A 101 -8.27 7.45 -8.47
C SER A 101 -8.57 8.21 -9.75
#